data_AF-A0A7Y9YH05-F1
#
_entry.id   AF-A0A7Y9YH05-F1
#
_cell.length_a   1.000
_cell.length_b   1.000
_cell.length_c   1.000
_cell.angle_alpha   90.00
_cell.angle_beta   90.00
_cell.angle_gamma   90.00
#
_symmetry.space_group_name_H-M   'P 1'
#
loop_
_entity.id
_entity.type
_entity.pdbx_description
1 polymer ?
#
loop_
_entity_poly.entity_id
_entity_poly.type
_entity_poly.pdbx_seq_one_letter_code
_entity_poly.pdbx_strand_id
1 'polypeptide(L)'
;MGVVTRVLKGVYVEAGVPDDLDLRIAALRLHAPPDTVVCDRHAAWLHGAEMVLAPGEHLEAMPVRMMRRRGSASLRNPVSVRGERDLRDDEIVEMQGLAVTTPLRTCADLGMVRWPSESLAGMNAIYRTGLVDKERLLALSAGFKGRRWVTTFRAVAPLVHDLCESPAEDVLWLRCHEAGLDLQPQVELWDGSDFVARFDLADPDLKFAVEYDGADWHSTPEQLARDRRRRDRARALGWTIVVIRSEDLFAQTLRAEELVRAGHRAARARADVATYVA
;
A
#
# COMPACT_ATOMS: atom_id res chain seq x y z
N MET A 1 13.45 27.62 -16.15
CA MET A 1 12.75 26.36 -16.47
C MET A 1 13.80 25.27 -16.57
N GLY A 2 13.69 24.22 -15.75
CA GLY A 2 14.73 23.20 -15.63
C GLY A 2 14.75 22.29 -16.86
N VAL A 3 15.90 22.18 -17.52
CA VAL A 3 16.11 21.31 -18.70
C VAL A 3 16.16 19.83 -18.32
N VAL A 4 16.22 19.52 -17.02
CA VAL A 4 16.36 18.17 -16.49
C VAL A 4 15.40 17.88 -15.32
N THR A 5 14.91 16.66 -15.27
CA THR A 5 14.14 16.08 -14.16
C THR A 5 15.00 15.06 -13.42
N ARG A 6 14.93 15.03 -12.10
CA ARG A 6 15.63 14.05 -11.28
C ARG A 6 14.82 12.75 -11.23
N VAL A 7 15.48 11.61 -11.38
CA VAL A 7 14.86 10.27 -11.31
C VAL A 7 15.22 9.58 -10.00
N LEU A 8 16.51 9.61 -9.64
CA LEU A 8 17.03 9.15 -8.35
C LEU A 8 17.99 10.20 -7.80
N LYS A 9 18.44 10.05 -6.56
CA LYS A 9 19.51 10.89 -6.01
C LYS A 9 20.80 10.79 -6.81
N GLY A 10 21.13 11.86 -7.54
CA GLY A 10 22.31 11.93 -8.40
C GLY A 10 22.09 11.42 -9.84
N VAL A 11 20.86 11.03 -10.20
CA VAL A 11 20.49 10.60 -11.55
C VAL A 11 19.43 11.55 -12.11
N TYR A 12 19.73 12.11 -13.29
CA TYR A 12 18.92 13.12 -13.95
C TYR A 12 18.70 12.74 -15.41
N VAL A 13 17.54 13.12 -15.95
CA VAL A 13 17.18 12.98 -17.36
C VAL A 13 16.66 14.29 -17.92
N GLU A 14 16.57 14.42 -19.24
CA GLU A 14 15.93 15.57 -19.87
C GLU A 14 14.46 15.71 -19.43
N ALA A 15 14.01 16.94 -19.24
CA ALA A 15 12.63 17.22 -18.87
C ALA A 15 11.67 16.80 -20.00
N GLY A 16 10.67 15.97 -19.68
CA GLY A 16 9.69 15.45 -20.64
C GLY A 16 9.88 13.98 -21.03
N VAL A 17 10.99 13.35 -20.62
CA VAL A 17 11.14 11.89 -20.69
C VAL A 17 10.11 11.23 -19.75
N PRO A 18 9.28 10.28 -20.24
CA PRO A 18 8.35 9.54 -19.39
C PRO A 18 9.08 8.75 -18.30
N ASP A 19 8.50 8.68 -17.09
CA ASP A 19 8.98 7.78 -16.03
C ASP A 19 8.43 6.37 -16.24
N ASP A 20 8.98 5.68 -17.24
CA ASP A 20 8.65 4.29 -17.56
C ASP A 20 9.62 3.29 -16.94
N LEU A 21 9.30 1.99 -17.04
CA LEU A 21 10.14 0.92 -16.48
C LEU A 21 11.58 0.96 -17.00
N ASP A 22 11.77 1.29 -18.27
CA ASP A 22 13.09 1.34 -18.90
C ASP A 22 13.94 2.42 -18.24
N LEU A 23 13.36 3.60 -18.00
CA LEU A 23 14.02 4.67 -17.27
C LEU A 23 14.40 4.26 -15.84
N ARG A 24 13.49 3.61 -15.14
CA ARG A 24 13.69 3.17 -13.74
C ARG A 24 14.83 2.16 -13.62
N ILE A 25 14.88 1.20 -14.53
CA ILE A 25 15.99 0.24 -14.62
C ILE A 25 17.28 0.98 -14.96
N ALA A 26 17.29 1.85 -15.97
CA ALA A 26 18.47 2.60 -16.36
C ALA A 26 19.04 3.42 -15.19
N ALA A 27 18.17 4.07 -14.41
CA ALA A 27 18.57 4.83 -13.24
C ALA A 27 19.20 3.95 -12.14
N LEU A 28 18.61 2.78 -11.84
CA LEU A 28 19.14 1.87 -10.83
C LEU A 28 20.45 1.21 -11.25
N ARG A 29 20.67 0.95 -12.54
CA ARG A 29 21.95 0.41 -13.07
C ARG A 29 23.15 1.30 -12.75
N LEU A 30 22.97 2.61 -12.63
CA LEU A 30 24.04 3.53 -12.25
C LEU A 30 24.52 3.33 -10.81
N HIS A 31 23.74 2.62 -9.99
CA HIS A 31 24.04 2.35 -8.58
C HIS A 31 24.28 0.87 -8.25
N ALA A 32 23.85 -0.06 -9.11
CA ALA A 32 23.83 -1.50 -8.82
C ALA A 32 25.21 -2.16 -8.91
N PRO A 33 25.73 -2.76 -7.83
CA PRO A 33 26.89 -3.64 -7.92
C PRO A 33 26.56 -4.92 -8.72
N PRO A 34 27.50 -5.47 -9.51
CA PRO A 34 27.26 -6.64 -10.36
C PRO A 34 26.81 -7.92 -9.63
N ASP A 35 27.07 -8.04 -8.33
CA ASP A 35 26.83 -9.23 -7.52
C ASP A 35 25.64 -9.09 -6.55
N THR A 36 24.71 -8.19 -6.87
CA THR A 36 23.56 -7.88 -6.01
C THR A 36 22.25 -8.09 -6.72
N VAL A 37 21.23 -8.43 -5.95
CA VAL A 37 19.84 -8.59 -6.40
C VAL A 37 19.02 -7.45 -5.82
N VAL A 38 18.32 -6.70 -6.67
CA VAL A 38 17.36 -5.66 -6.24
C VAL A 38 16.17 -6.36 -5.56
N CYS A 39 15.81 -5.90 -4.36
CA CYS A 39 14.84 -6.54 -3.49
C CYS A 39 13.82 -5.53 -2.90
N ASP A 40 12.84 -6.06 -2.18
CA ASP A 40 11.86 -5.31 -1.38
C ASP A 40 11.14 -4.24 -2.24
N ARG A 41 10.91 -3.04 -1.68
CA ARG A 41 10.23 -1.93 -2.33
C ARG A 41 10.82 -1.49 -3.68
N HIS A 42 12.14 -1.61 -3.90
CA HIS A 42 12.75 -1.21 -5.17
C HIS A 42 12.54 -2.28 -6.25
N ALA A 43 12.52 -3.56 -5.89
CA ALA A 43 12.10 -4.61 -6.81
C ALA A 43 10.62 -4.45 -7.17
N ALA A 44 9.77 -4.10 -6.20
CA ALA A 44 8.35 -3.86 -6.46
C ALA A 44 8.13 -2.67 -7.40
N TRP A 45 8.87 -1.57 -7.20
CA TRP A 45 8.86 -0.42 -8.11
C TRP A 45 9.28 -0.78 -9.54
N LEU A 46 10.30 -1.64 -9.70
CA LEU A 46 10.68 -2.21 -11.00
C LEU A 46 9.60 -3.14 -11.59
N HIS A 47 8.78 -3.79 -10.77
CA HIS A 47 7.63 -4.57 -11.27
C HIS A 47 6.39 -3.71 -11.54
N GLY A 48 6.50 -2.38 -11.47
CA GLY A 48 5.40 -1.44 -11.74
C GLY A 48 4.53 -1.11 -10.53
N ALA A 49 4.90 -1.55 -9.31
CA ALA A 49 4.18 -1.23 -8.09
C ALA A 49 4.55 0.17 -7.56
N GLU A 50 4.05 1.23 -8.18
CA GLU A 50 4.47 2.60 -7.90
C GLU A 50 4.20 3.05 -6.46
N MET A 51 3.03 2.68 -5.95
CA MET A 51 2.55 3.07 -4.61
C MET A 51 3.29 2.37 -3.46
N VAL A 52 4.29 1.53 -3.74
CA VAL A 52 5.16 0.93 -2.71
C VAL A 52 6.17 1.94 -2.13
N LEU A 53 6.44 3.03 -2.87
CA LEU A 53 7.29 4.12 -2.44
C LEU A 53 6.41 5.31 -2.05
N ALA A 54 6.77 6.03 -0.98
CA ALA A 54 6.06 7.25 -0.63
C ALA A 54 6.23 8.32 -1.75
N PRO A 55 5.30 9.29 -1.87
CA PRO A 55 5.44 10.36 -2.86
C PRO A 55 6.80 11.05 -2.77
N GLY A 56 7.53 11.09 -3.89
CA GLY A 56 8.88 11.66 -3.96
C GLY A 56 9.99 10.80 -3.33
N GLU A 57 9.69 9.66 -2.71
CA GLU A 57 10.71 8.81 -2.07
C GLU A 57 11.75 8.30 -3.07
N HIS A 58 11.35 7.94 -4.29
CA HIS A 58 12.31 7.55 -5.35
C HIS A 58 13.35 8.66 -5.62
N LEU A 59 13.00 9.93 -5.41
CA LEU A 59 13.90 11.06 -5.60
C LEU A 59 14.92 11.19 -4.45
N GLU A 60 14.51 10.87 -3.22
CA GLU A 60 15.31 11.07 -2.00
C GLU A 60 16.04 9.81 -1.52
N ALA A 61 15.52 8.62 -1.84
CA ALA A 61 15.97 7.35 -1.32
C ALA A 61 17.35 6.96 -1.88
N MET A 62 18.36 7.09 -1.03
CA MET A 62 19.59 6.30 -1.05
C MET A 62 19.79 5.77 0.37
N PRO A 63 19.98 4.45 0.58
CA PRO A 63 20.49 3.47 -0.40
C PRO A 63 19.40 2.53 -0.96
N VAL A 64 19.55 2.14 -2.23
CA VAL A 64 18.69 1.14 -2.89
C VAL A 64 18.71 -0.17 -2.10
N ARG A 65 17.54 -0.82 -1.99
CA ARG A 65 17.43 -2.13 -1.33
C ARG A 65 17.95 -3.21 -2.28
N MET A 66 19.18 -3.63 -2.03
CA MET A 66 19.85 -4.68 -2.77
C MET A 66 20.44 -5.67 -1.76
N MET A 67 20.31 -6.96 -2.06
CA MET A 67 20.83 -8.02 -1.21
C MET A 67 21.82 -8.86 -2.00
N ARG A 68 22.86 -9.33 -1.32
CA ARG A 68 23.71 -10.40 -1.86
C ARG A 68 23.08 -11.75 -1.58
N ARG A 69 23.39 -12.74 -2.40
CA ARG A 69 23.01 -14.13 -2.14
C ARG A 69 23.84 -14.65 -0.97
N ARG A 70 23.22 -15.37 -0.03
CA ARG A 70 23.93 -15.96 1.11
C ARG A 70 25.15 -16.78 0.65
N GLY A 71 26.33 -16.52 1.22
CA GLY A 71 27.59 -17.18 0.85
C GLY A 71 28.46 -16.49 -0.22
N SER A 72 28.13 -15.27 -0.66
CA SER A 72 28.99 -14.47 -1.53
C SER A 72 29.87 -13.51 -0.70
N ALA A 73 31.19 -13.48 -0.94
CA ALA A 73 32.17 -12.80 -0.10
C ALA A 73 31.82 -11.33 0.17
N SER A 74 31.69 -10.94 1.45
CA SER A 74 31.21 -9.63 1.91
C SER A 74 32.13 -8.46 1.49
N LEU A 75 31.63 -7.53 0.68
CA LEU A 75 32.19 -6.17 0.56
C LEU A 75 31.24 -5.16 1.20
N ARG A 76 31.75 -4.41 2.18
CA ARG A 76 31.04 -3.29 2.81
C ARG A 76 31.08 -2.09 1.86
N ASN A 77 29.98 -1.78 1.17
CA ASN A 77 29.83 -0.52 0.42
C ASN A 77 28.67 0.31 1.00
N PRO A 78 28.86 1.60 1.33
CA PRO A 78 27.82 2.49 1.87
C PRO A 78 26.61 2.76 0.95
N VAL A 79 26.67 2.39 -0.35
CA VAL A 79 25.61 2.70 -1.34
C VAL A 79 24.49 1.64 -1.40
N SER A 80 24.62 0.49 -0.72
CA SER A 80 23.59 -0.57 -0.68
C SER A 80 23.19 -0.91 0.76
N VAL A 81 21.89 -1.10 1.03
CA VAL A 81 21.46 -1.55 2.37
C VAL A 81 21.79 -3.03 2.55
N ARG A 82 22.87 -3.25 3.30
CA ARG A 82 23.31 -4.42 4.09
C ARG A 82 22.38 -5.66 4.08
N GLY A 83 22.90 -6.78 3.57
CA GLY A 83 22.43 -8.11 3.96
C GLY A 83 22.76 -9.22 2.98
N GLU A 84 22.80 -10.44 3.52
CA GLU A 84 22.71 -11.67 2.74
C GLU A 84 21.28 -12.20 2.82
N ARG A 85 20.74 -12.66 1.69
CA ARG A 85 19.42 -13.26 1.60
C ARG A 85 19.51 -14.64 0.96
N ASP A 86 18.72 -15.57 1.47
CA ASP A 86 18.57 -16.92 0.94
C ASP A 86 17.67 -16.89 -0.30
N LEU A 87 18.23 -16.38 -1.40
CA LEU A 87 17.59 -16.29 -2.71
C LEU A 87 17.94 -17.50 -3.57
N ARG A 88 16.92 -18.24 -3.99
CA ARG A 88 17.06 -19.35 -4.96
C ARG A 88 17.11 -18.80 -6.39
N ASP A 89 17.63 -19.58 -7.33
CA ASP A 89 17.73 -19.14 -8.74
C ASP A 89 16.36 -18.86 -9.35
N ASP A 90 15.36 -19.67 -9.00
CA ASP A 90 13.96 -19.51 -9.44
C ASP A 90 13.24 -18.31 -8.79
N GLU A 91 13.90 -17.61 -7.87
CA GLU A 91 13.37 -16.41 -7.20
C GLU A 91 13.94 -15.11 -7.76
N ILE A 92 14.78 -15.20 -8.80
CA ILE A 92 15.48 -14.09 -9.43
C ILE A 92 15.10 -14.04 -10.91
N VAL A 93 14.85 -12.84 -11.41
CA VAL A 93 14.67 -12.54 -12.83
C VAL A 93 15.68 -11.48 -13.26
N GLU A 94 16.06 -11.51 -14.53
CA GLU A 94 16.87 -10.45 -15.14
C GLU A 94 15.95 -9.41 -15.78
N MET A 95 16.16 -8.15 -15.46
CA MET A 95 15.49 -7.00 -16.06
C MET A 95 16.54 -6.05 -16.61
N GLN A 96 16.77 -6.09 -17.92
CA GLN A 96 17.74 -5.24 -18.64
C GLN A 96 19.13 -5.17 -17.97
N GLY A 97 19.67 -6.33 -17.58
CA GLY A 97 20.99 -6.43 -16.94
C GLY A 97 21.01 -6.19 -15.43
N LEU A 98 19.85 -6.03 -14.77
CA LEU A 98 19.72 -6.07 -13.32
C LEU A 98 19.14 -7.41 -12.86
N ALA A 99 19.74 -8.02 -11.84
CA ALA A 99 19.12 -9.10 -11.11
C ALA A 99 18.08 -8.53 -10.14
N VAL A 100 16.84 -9.02 -10.21
CA VAL A 100 15.71 -8.54 -9.39
C VAL A 100 14.96 -9.75 -8.84
N THR A 101 14.43 -9.65 -7.61
CA THR A 101 13.53 -10.70 -7.10
C THR A 101 12.28 -10.83 -7.99
N THR A 102 11.80 -12.06 -8.22
CA THR A 102 10.52 -12.29 -8.91
C THR A 102 9.37 -11.53 -8.24
N PRO A 103 8.25 -11.24 -8.93
CA PRO A 103 7.09 -10.61 -8.29
C PRO A 103 6.62 -11.36 -7.04
N LEU A 104 6.52 -12.69 -7.11
CA LEU A 104 6.14 -13.54 -5.99
C LEU A 104 7.11 -13.42 -4.81
N ARG A 105 8.42 -13.49 -5.06
CA ARG A 105 9.45 -13.33 -4.02
C ARG A 105 9.42 -11.94 -3.41
N THR A 106 9.25 -10.92 -4.25
CA THR A 106 9.17 -9.51 -3.84
C THR A 106 7.97 -9.28 -2.93
N CYS A 107 6.81 -9.84 -3.27
CA CYS A 107 5.61 -9.78 -2.44
C CYS A 107 5.85 -10.44 -1.06
N ALA A 108 6.48 -11.61 -1.02
CA ALA A 108 6.84 -12.25 0.23
C ALA A 108 7.84 -11.44 1.06
N ASP A 109 8.85 -10.84 0.43
CA ASP A 109 9.82 -10.00 1.10
C ASP A 109 9.18 -8.73 1.69
N LEU A 110 8.23 -8.10 0.99
CA LEU A 110 7.40 -7.00 1.50
C LEU A 110 6.48 -7.45 2.65
N GLY A 111 6.05 -8.72 2.65
CA GLY A 111 5.26 -9.31 3.73
C GLY A 111 6.07 -9.58 5.00
N MET A 112 7.39 -9.70 4.90
CA MET A 112 8.29 -10.04 6.01
C MET A 112 8.87 -8.79 6.67
N VAL A 113 7.99 -7.87 7.08
CA VAL A 113 8.32 -6.65 7.82
C VAL A 113 7.71 -6.65 9.23
N ARG A 114 8.12 -5.68 10.06
CA ARG A 114 7.73 -5.65 11.47
C ARG A 114 6.23 -5.40 11.65
N TRP A 115 5.63 -4.51 10.86
CA TRP A 115 4.29 -4.00 11.08
C TRP A 115 3.30 -4.57 10.06
N PRO A 116 2.16 -5.15 10.50
CA PRO A 116 1.14 -5.69 9.58
C PRO A 116 0.59 -4.67 8.58
N SER A 117 0.45 -3.41 8.98
CA SER A 117 0.01 -2.32 8.09
C SER A 117 0.99 -2.06 6.95
N GLU A 118 2.29 -1.95 7.25
CA GLU A 118 3.36 -1.83 6.26
C GLU A 118 3.42 -3.07 5.36
N SER A 119 3.28 -4.26 5.96
CA SER A 119 3.25 -5.53 5.25
C SER A 119 2.10 -5.58 4.25
N LEU A 120 0.87 -5.29 4.66
CA LEU A 120 -0.30 -5.39 3.79
C LEU A 120 -0.22 -4.36 2.65
N ALA A 121 0.07 -3.10 2.97
CA ALA A 121 0.19 -2.04 1.97
C ALA A 121 1.25 -2.36 0.91
N GLY A 122 2.43 -2.84 1.32
CA GLY A 122 3.48 -3.25 0.39
C GLY A 122 3.08 -4.46 -0.46
N MET A 123 2.48 -5.48 0.15
CA MET A 123 2.02 -6.67 -0.56
C MET A 123 0.90 -6.35 -1.56
N ASN A 124 -0.08 -5.52 -1.17
CA ASN A 124 -1.17 -5.08 -2.04
C ASN A 124 -0.63 -4.22 -3.19
N ALA A 125 0.39 -3.36 -2.96
CA ALA A 125 1.00 -2.56 -4.01
C ALA A 125 1.53 -3.42 -5.16
N ILE A 126 2.25 -4.52 -4.86
CA ILE A 126 2.71 -5.43 -5.92
C ILE A 126 1.62 -6.37 -6.42
N TYR A 127 0.67 -6.77 -5.57
CA TYR A 127 -0.45 -7.61 -5.99
C TYR A 127 -1.33 -6.93 -7.05
N ARG A 128 -1.57 -5.61 -6.91
CA ARG A 128 -2.29 -4.77 -7.88
C ARG A 128 -1.69 -4.75 -9.29
N THR A 129 -0.42 -5.14 -9.45
CA THR A 129 0.21 -5.26 -10.79
C THR A 129 -0.31 -6.46 -11.60
N GLY A 130 -1.03 -7.40 -10.95
CA GLY A 130 -1.49 -8.64 -11.57
C GLY A 130 -0.39 -9.70 -11.78
N LEU A 131 0.85 -9.43 -11.33
CA LEU A 131 2.00 -10.31 -11.53
C LEU A 131 2.16 -11.39 -10.45
N VAL A 132 1.37 -11.35 -9.38
CA VAL A 132 1.48 -12.24 -8.23
C VAL A 132 0.30 -13.21 -8.19
N ASP A 133 0.60 -14.50 -8.28
CA ASP A 133 -0.38 -15.56 -8.09
C ASP A 133 -0.68 -15.75 -6.60
N LYS A 134 -1.95 -15.60 -6.21
CA LYS A 134 -2.42 -15.66 -4.82
C LYS A 134 -2.23 -17.05 -4.19
N GLU A 135 -2.50 -18.13 -4.93
CA GLU A 135 -2.36 -19.49 -4.40
C GLU A 135 -0.89 -19.82 -4.10
N ARG A 136 0.02 -19.44 -5.01
CA ARG A 136 1.47 -19.55 -4.81
C ARG A 136 1.96 -18.69 -3.66
N LEU A 137 1.41 -17.49 -3.47
CA LEU A 137 1.75 -16.64 -2.32
C LEU A 137 1.38 -17.31 -1.00
N LEU A 138 0.18 -17.90 -0.91
CA LEU A 138 -0.26 -18.63 0.27
C LEU A 138 0.62 -19.86 0.54
N ALA A 139 0.94 -20.63 -0.50
CA ALA A 139 1.85 -21.77 -0.40
C ALA A 139 3.26 -21.35 0.08
N LEU A 140 3.78 -20.24 -0.45
CA LEU A 140 5.07 -19.68 -0.06
C LEU A 140 5.08 -19.23 1.41
N SER A 141 4.00 -18.60 1.88
CA SER A 141 3.83 -18.19 3.28
C SER A 141 3.86 -19.36 4.26
N ALA A 142 3.26 -20.49 3.87
CA ALA A 142 3.30 -21.73 4.66
C ALA A 142 4.67 -22.40 4.65
N GLY A 143 5.42 -22.30 3.54
CA GLY A 143 6.71 -22.95 3.34
C GLY A 143 7.89 -22.29 4.06
N PHE A 144 7.92 -20.96 4.17
CA PHE A 144 9.02 -20.25 4.84
C PHE A 144 9.10 -20.58 6.33
N LYS A 145 10.29 -20.84 6.86
CA LYS A 145 10.54 -21.15 8.28
C LYS A 145 11.80 -20.44 8.78
N GLY A 146 11.81 -20.05 10.06
CA GLY A 146 12.99 -19.45 10.72
C GLY A 146 13.42 -18.08 10.19
N ARG A 147 12.58 -17.42 9.37
CA ARG A 147 12.86 -16.09 8.81
C ARG A 147 12.30 -15.02 9.74
N ARG A 148 13.03 -13.91 9.87
CA ARG A 148 12.57 -12.74 10.62
C ARG A 148 11.24 -12.27 10.05
N TRP A 149 10.26 -12.04 10.92
CA TRP A 149 8.91 -11.56 10.56
C TRP A 149 8.07 -12.50 9.69
N VAL A 150 8.45 -13.76 9.54
CA VAL A 150 7.63 -14.75 8.80
C VAL A 150 6.23 -14.93 9.40
N THR A 151 6.06 -14.66 10.70
CA THR A 151 4.75 -14.68 11.36
C THR A 151 3.85 -13.54 10.88
N THR A 152 4.39 -12.34 10.66
CA THR A 152 3.65 -11.23 10.05
C THR A 152 3.21 -11.59 8.64
N PHE A 153 4.14 -12.08 7.82
CA PHE A 153 3.83 -12.52 6.46
C PHE A 153 2.70 -13.56 6.42
N ARG A 154 2.76 -14.58 7.28
CA ARG A 154 1.70 -15.61 7.35
C ARG A 154 0.34 -15.07 7.79
N ALA A 155 0.32 -14.09 8.70
CA ALA A 155 -0.92 -13.48 9.15
C ALA A 155 -1.53 -12.59 8.04
N VAL A 156 -0.70 -11.90 7.27
CA VAL A 156 -1.13 -10.90 6.28
C VAL A 156 -1.37 -11.51 4.89
N ALA A 157 -0.63 -12.54 4.48
CA ALA A 157 -0.77 -13.14 3.15
C ALA A 157 -2.22 -13.53 2.76
N PRO A 158 -3.05 -14.08 3.67
CA PRO A 158 -4.47 -14.32 3.39
C PRO A 158 -5.25 -13.04 3.07
N LEU A 159 -4.90 -11.92 3.70
CA LEU A 159 -5.60 -10.64 3.59
C LEU A 159 -5.24 -9.84 2.32
N VAL A 160 -4.21 -10.24 1.58
CA VAL A 160 -3.79 -9.51 0.37
C VAL A 160 -4.91 -9.43 -0.68
N HIS A 161 -5.17 -8.24 -1.20
CA HIS A 161 -6.21 -7.96 -2.20
C HIS A 161 -5.84 -6.73 -3.04
N ASP A 162 -6.62 -6.45 -4.08
CA ASP A 162 -6.47 -5.31 -4.99
C ASP A 162 -7.64 -4.30 -4.92
N LEU A 163 -8.52 -4.46 -3.92
CA LEU A 163 -9.76 -3.69 -3.79
C LEU A 163 -9.58 -2.22 -3.35
N CYS A 164 -8.42 -1.85 -2.81
CA CYS A 164 -8.11 -0.49 -2.36
C CYS A 164 -7.16 0.21 -3.35
N GLU A 165 -7.32 1.52 -3.51
CA GLU A 165 -6.59 2.31 -4.51
C GLU A 165 -5.29 2.91 -3.95
N SER A 166 -5.11 2.93 -2.63
CA SER A 166 -3.93 3.52 -1.99
C SER A 166 -3.41 2.73 -0.77
N PRO A 167 -2.12 2.88 -0.42
CA PRO A 167 -1.56 2.32 0.82
C PRO A 167 -2.31 2.75 2.08
N ALA A 168 -2.82 3.99 2.13
CA ALA A 168 -3.57 4.47 3.27
C ALA A 168 -4.94 3.77 3.39
N GLU A 169 -5.61 3.53 2.27
CA GLU A 169 -6.83 2.72 2.23
C GLU A 169 -6.57 1.26 2.60
N ASP A 170 -5.46 0.67 2.14
CA ASP A 170 -5.06 -0.69 2.55
C ASP A 170 -4.93 -0.78 4.09
N VAL A 171 -4.33 0.25 4.72
CA VAL A 171 -4.22 0.32 6.18
C VAL A 171 -5.57 0.59 6.83
N LEU A 172 -6.41 1.45 6.26
CA LEU A 172 -7.77 1.70 6.76
C LEU A 172 -8.62 0.43 6.75
N TRP A 173 -8.52 -0.36 5.68
CA TRP A 173 -9.19 -1.64 5.54
C TRP A 173 -8.71 -2.61 6.62
N LEU A 174 -7.39 -2.70 6.84
CA LEU A 174 -6.84 -3.55 7.89
C LEU A 174 -7.35 -3.15 9.27
N ARG A 175 -7.45 -1.85 9.57
CA ARG A 175 -8.00 -1.37 10.85
C ARG A 175 -9.47 -1.76 11.04
N CYS A 176 -10.27 -1.70 9.97
CA CYS A 176 -11.66 -2.14 10.02
C CYS A 176 -11.75 -3.66 10.20
N HIS A 177 -10.90 -4.43 9.52
CA HIS A 177 -10.79 -5.87 9.68
C HIS A 177 -10.38 -6.26 11.11
N GLU A 178 -9.37 -5.61 11.69
CA GLU A 178 -8.93 -5.78 13.08
C GLU A 178 -10.00 -5.33 14.09
N ALA A 179 -10.84 -4.37 13.70
CA ALA A 179 -12.03 -3.98 14.45
C ALA A 179 -13.15 -5.04 14.41
N GLY A 180 -13.02 -6.10 13.61
CA GLY A 180 -14.01 -7.15 13.43
C GLY A 180 -15.16 -6.76 12.49
N LEU A 181 -14.90 -5.83 11.57
CA LEU A 181 -15.87 -5.30 10.63
C LEU A 181 -15.46 -5.66 9.21
N ASP A 182 -16.42 -6.18 8.45
CA ASP A 182 -16.25 -6.49 7.03
C ASP A 182 -16.90 -5.37 6.22
N LEU A 183 -16.08 -4.40 5.81
CA LEU A 183 -16.54 -3.24 5.03
C LEU A 183 -16.10 -3.39 3.58
N GLN A 184 -17.00 -3.05 2.66
CA GLN A 184 -16.77 -3.11 1.23
C GLN A 184 -15.97 -1.88 0.77
N PRO A 185 -14.85 -2.06 0.05
CA PRO A 185 -14.10 -0.94 -0.52
C PRO A 185 -14.83 -0.25 -1.68
N GLN A 186 -14.55 1.05 -1.85
CA GLN A 186 -14.91 1.84 -3.05
C GLN A 186 -16.42 1.85 -3.39
N VAL A 187 -17.28 1.84 -2.37
CA VAL A 187 -18.74 1.84 -2.56
C VAL A 187 -19.23 3.20 -3.05
N GLU A 188 -19.97 3.19 -4.16
CA GLU A 188 -20.62 4.38 -4.69
C GLU A 188 -22.01 4.60 -4.10
N LEU A 189 -22.30 5.85 -3.74
CA LEU A 189 -23.62 6.32 -3.33
C LEU A 189 -24.24 7.16 -4.44
N TRP A 190 -25.42 6.73 -4.88
CA TRP A 190 -26.24 7.40 -5.87
C TRP A 190 -27.58 7.84 -5.25
N ASP A 191 -28.07 9.01 -5.67
CA ASP A 191 -29.37 9.56 -5.32
C ASP A 191 -30.20 9.75 -6.60
N GLY A 192 -30.95 8.70 -6.97
CA GLY A 192 -31.49 8.58 -8.32
C GLY A 192 -30.35 8.46 -9.35
N SER A 193 -30.28 9.40 -10.30
CA SER A 193 -29.20 9.48 -11.28
C SER A 193 -28.00 10.32 -10.84
N ASP A 194 -28.09 10.98 -9.68
CA ASP A 194 -27.04 11.86 -9.20
C ASP A 194 -25.99 11.07 -8.42
N PHE A 195 -24.75 11.12 -8.88
CA PHE A 195 -23.61 10.65 -8.08
C PHE A 195 -23.42 11.56 -6.86
N VAL A 196 -23.40 10.95 -5.67
CA VAL A 196 -23.23 11.68 -4.41
C VAL A 196 -21.80 11.56 -3.93
N ALA A 197 -21.32 10.34 -3.73
CA ALA A 197 -20.01 10.06 -3.16
C ALA A 197 -19.52 8.67 -3.55
N ARG A 198 -18.21 8.44 -3.44
CA ARG A 198 -17.60 7.12 -3.38
C ARG A 198 -16.84 7.05 -2.07
N PHE A 199 -17.18 6.06 -1.23
CA PHE A 199 -16.57 5.88 0.08
C PHE A 199 -15.39 4.92 -0.02
N ASP A 200 -14.32 5.19 0.75
CA ASP A 200 -13.16 4.30 0.79
C ASP A 200 -13.57 2.91 1.28
N LEU A 201 -14.37 2.85 2.35
CA LEU A 201 -14.97 1.64 2.91
C LEU A 201 -16.41 1.89 3.35
N ALA A 202 -17.30 0.93 3.14
CA ALA A 202 -18.69 1.05 3.57
C ALA A 202 -19.39 -0.29 3.85
N ASP A 203 -20.41 -0.22 4.71
CA ASP A 203 -21.49 -1.19 4.84
C ASP A 203 -22.78 -0.53 4.31
N PRO A 204 -23.22 -0.88 3.09
CA PRO A 204 -24.43 -0.30 2.49
C PRO A 204 -25.71 -0.62 3.26
N ASP A 205 -25.79 -1.79 3.90
CA ASP A 205 -27.00 -2.25 4.60
C ASP A 205 -27.23 -1.41 5.87
N LEU A 206 -26.16 -1.07 6.58
CA LEU A 206 -26.22 -0.17 7.74
C LEU A 206 -26.16 1.32 7.36
N LYS A 207 -25.90 1.63 6.08
CA LYS A 207 -25.50 2.97 5.60
C LYS A 207 -24.37 3.55 6.45
N PHE A 208 -23.31 2.77 6.63
CA PHE A 208 -22.13 3.15 7.39
C PHE A 208 -20.93 3.27 6.46
N ALA A 209 -20.14 4.33 6.60
CA ALA A 209 -18.95 4.54 5.80
C ALA A 209 -17.77 5.01 6.67
N VAL A 210 -16.57 4.62 6.25
CA VAL A 210 -15.30 5.07 6.82
C VAL A 210 -14.46 5.66 5.70
N GLU A 211 -14.01 6.90 5.89
CA GLU A 211 -13.13 7.61 4.95
C GLU A 211 -11.79 7.91 5.61
N TYR A 212 -10.71 7.82 4.86
CA TYR A 212 -9.41 8.35 5.24
C TYR A 212 -9.30 9.81 4.81
N ASP A 213 -8.95 10.69 5.75
CA ASP A 213 -8.61 12.09 5.49
C ASP A 213 -7.09 12.26 5.55
N GLY A 214 -6.46 12.15 4.39
CA GLY A 214 -5.03 12.35 4.17
C GLY A 214 -4.67 13.82 3.94
N ALA A 215 -5.44 14.79 4.46
CA ALA A 215 -5.16 16.22 4.31
C ALA A 215 -3.89 16.66 5.07
N ASP A 216 -2.75 16.15 4.65
CA ASP A 216 -1.43 16.65 4.95
C ASP A 216 -1.06 17.67 3.84
N TRP A 217 -1.22 18.96 4.18
CA TRP A 217 -0.56 20.15 3.59
C TRP A 217 -0.93 20.68 2.19
N HIS A 218 -1.79 20.02 1.40
CA HIS A 218 -2.12 20.49 0.03
C HIS A 218 -3.61 20.67 -0.32
N SER A 219 -4.54 20.46 0.62
CA SER A 219 -5.97 20.66 0.34
C SER A 219 -6.31 22.15 0.28
N THR A 220 -6.79 22.61 -0.88
CA THR A 220 -7.33 23.96 -1.06
C THR A 220 -8.62 24.15 -0.27
N PRO A 221 -8.95 25.38 0.17
CA PRO A 221 -10.24 25.67 0.82
C PRO A 221 -11.45 25.17 0.01
N GLU A 222 -11.35 25.22 -1.32
CA GLU A 222 -12.37 24.76 -2.25
C GLU A 222 -12.56 23.23 -2.21
N GLN A 223 -11.46 22.46 -2.17
CA GLN A 223 -11.50 21.00 -2.01
C GLN A 223 -12.14 20.62 -0.68
N LEU A 224 -11.70 21.24 0.42
CA LEU A 224 -12.28 21.00 1.76
C LEU A 224 -13.78 21.32 1.80
N ALA A 225 -14.20 22.41 1.16
CA ALA A 225 -15.62 22.77 1.08
C ALA A 225 -16.41 21.76 0.24
N ARG A 226 -15.82 21.23 -0.84
CA ARG A 226 -16.44 20.19 -1.68
C ARG A 226 -16.61 18.89 -0.89
N ASP A 227 -15.60 18.45 -0.16
CA ASP A 227 -15.66 17.20 0.63
C ASP A 227 -16.66 17.30 1.78
N ARG A 228 -16.76 18.48 2.42
CA ARG A 228 -17.81 18.75 3.42
C ARG A 228 -19.21 18.65 2.80
N ARG A 229 -19.46 19.34 1.69
CA ARG A 229 -20.76 19.27 0.98
C ARG A 229 -21.12 17.84 0.57
N ARG A 230 -20.14 17.08 0.10
CA ARG A 230 -20.29 15.66 -0.25
C ARG A 230 -20.76 14.83 0.95
N ARG A 231 -20.06 14.94 2.08
CA ARG A 231 -20.41 14.22 3.31
C ARG A 231 -21.75 14.65 3.89
N ASP A 232 -22.09 15.94 3.81
CA ASP A 232 -23.37 16.44 4.30
C ASP A 232 -24.55 15.92 3.46
N ARG A 233 -24.39 15.82 2.13
CA ARG A 233 -25.40 15.19 1.26
C ARG A 233 -25.57 13.71 1.59
N ALA A 234 -24.47 12.97 1.77
CA ALA A 234 -24.54 11.56 2.17
C ALA A 234 -25.21 11.36 3.54
N ARG A 235 -24.91 12.21 4.53
CA ARG A 235 -25.57 12.21 5.85
C ARG A 235 -27.07 12.48 5.74
N ALA A 236 -27.49 13.40 4.86
CA ALA A 236 -28.90 13.66 4.60
C ALA A 236 -29.63 12.44 4.03
N LEU A 237 -28.93 11.56 3.32
CA LEU A 237 -29.43 10.27 2.82
C LEU A 237 -29.39 9.14 3.89
N GLY A 238 -29.05 9.50 5.13
CA GLY A 238 -29.04 8.62 6.30
C GLY A 238 -27.70 7.93 6.54
N TRP A 239 -26.61 8.32 5.88
CA TRP A 239 -25.31 7.70 6.10
C TRP A 239 -24.64 8.18 7.39
N THR A 240 -24.08 7.23 8.14
CA THR A 240 -23.15 7.51 9.24
C THR A 240 -21.74 7.43 8.71
N ILE A 241 -21.02 8.55 8.73
CA ILE A 241 -19.67 8.64 8.15
C ILE A 241 -18.66 8.93 9.26
N VAL A 242 -17.68 8.03 9.42
CA VAL A 242 -16.51 8.20 10.27
C VAL A 242 -15.34 8.61 9.39
N VAL A 243 -14.64 9.67 9.78
CA VAL A 243 -13.43 10.13 9.08
C VAL A 243 -12.23 9.84 9.98
N ILE A 244 -11.27 9.08 9.46
CA ILE A 244 -10.03 8.73 10.16
C ILE A 244 -8.90 9.57 9.58
N ARG A 245 -8.17 10.27 10.46
CA ARG A 245 -7.02 11.10 10.08
C ARG A 245 -5.72 10.31 10.08
N SER A 246 -4.72 10.85 9.38
CA SER A 246 -3.34 10.34 9.35
C SER A 246 -2.79 10.03 10.75
N GLU A 247 -2.97 10.95 11.71
CA GLU A 247 -2.49 10.76 13.09
C GLU A 247 -3.11 9.55 13.79
N ASP A 248 -4.38 9.24 13.51
CA ASP A 248 -5.10 8.13 14.14
C ASP A 248 -4.85 6.82 13.37
N LEU A 249 -4.75 6.88 12.03
CA LEU A 249 -4.59 5.72 11.16
C LEU A 249 -3.23 5.03 11.34
N PHE A 250 -2.16 5.82 11.39
CA PHE A 250 -0.79 5.33 11.42
C PHE A 250 -0.18 5.27 12.83
N ALA A 251 -0.89 5.74 13.85
CA ALA A 251 -0.46 5.62 15.24
C ALA A 251 -0.42 4.15 15.69
N GLN A 252 0.49 3.84 16.61
CA GLN A 252 0.52 2.55 17.32
C GLN A 252 -0.48 2.53 18.48
N THR A 253 -1.74 2.88 18.20
CA THR A 253 -2.85 2.95 19.15
C THR A 253 -4.10 2.30 18.54
N LEU A 254 -5.11 1.98 19.36
CA LEU A 254 -6.38 1.41 18.89
C LEU A 254 -7.42 2.47 18.49
N ARG A 255 -6.99 3.73 18.34
CA ARG A 255 -7.92 4.85 18.21
C ARG A 255 -8.74 4.80 16.93
N ALA A 256 -8.14 4.39 15.80
CA ALA A 256 -8.88 4.20 14.56
C ALA A 256 -9.96 3.12 14.72
N GLU A 257 -9.59 1.97 15.29
CA GLU A 257 -10.48 0.84 15.54
C GLU A 257 -11.62 1.23 16.50
N GLU A 258 -11.33 2.00 17.55
CA GLU A 258 -12.33 2.52 18.51
C GLU A 258 -13.33 3.46 17.84
N LEU A 259 -12.86 4.40 17.01
CA LEU A 259 -13.70 5.35 16.27
C LEU A 259 -14.61 4.60 15.27
N VAL A 260 -14.05 3.66 14.52
CA VAL A 260 -14.82 2.85 13.57
C VAL A 260 -15.86 2.01 14.29
N ARG A 261 -15.52 1.31 15.39
CA ARG A 261 -16.49 0.52 16.18
C ARG A 261 -17.60 1.40 16.76
N ALA A 262 -17.26 2.60 17.24
CA ALA A 262 -18.25 3.53 17.77
C ALA A 262 -19.24 4.00 16.69
N GLY A 263 -18.73 4.38 15.51
CA GLY A 263 -19.56 4.76 14.37
C GLY A 263 -20.45 3.62 13.87
N HIS A 264 -19.90 2.41 13.75
CA HIS A 264 -20.65 1.22 13.33
C HIS A 264 -21.79 0.89 14.33
N ARG A 265 -21.55 0.97 15.64
CA ARG A 265 -22.61 0.80 16.65
C ARG A 265 -23.70 1.85 16.53
N ALA A 266 -23.35 3.11 16.27
CA ALA A 266 -24.32 4.17 16.06
C ALA A 266 -25.17 3.94 14.80
N ALA A 267 -24.54 3.51 13.69
CA ALA A 267 -25.24 3.17 12.46
C ALA A 267 -26.23 2.01 12.66
N ARG A 268 -25.81 0.95 13.37
CA ARG A 268 -26.67 -0.19 13.71
C ARG A 268 -27.86 0.20 14.58
N ALA A 269 -27.64 0.97 15.65
CA ALA A 269 -28.73 1.45 16.49
C ALA A 269 -29.77 2.27 15.70
N ARG A 270 -29.32 3.07 14.73
CA ARG A 270 -30.21 3.82 13.84
C ARG A 270 -31.02 2.90 12.92
N ALA A 271 -30.41 1.87 12.35
CA ALA A 271 -31.08 0.89 11.49
C ALA A 271 -32.13 0.07 12.26
N ASP A 272 -31.82 -0.34 13.50
CA ASP A 272 -32.75 -1.05 14.37
C ASP A 272 -33.99 -0.20 14.70
N VAL A 273 -33.80 1.09 15.00
CA VAL A 273 -34.92 2.03 15.25
C VAL A 273 -35.77 2.22 14.00
N ALA A 274 -35.16 2.37 12.83
CA ALA A 274 -35.90 2.53 11.57
C ALA A 274 -36.78 1.31 11.25
N THR A 275 -36.30 0.11 11.59
CA THR A 275 -37.05 -1.15 11.39
C THR A 275 -38.26 -1.26 12.32
N TYR A 276 -38.22 -0.65 13.51
CA TYR A 276 -39.33 -0.70 14.47
C TYR A 276 -40.44 0.34 14.19
N VAL A 277 -40.14 1.39 13.43
CA VAL A 277 -41.06 2.50 13.15
C VAL A 277 -41.75 2.37 11.78
N ALA A 278 -41.26 1.47 10.91
CA ALA A 278 -41.83 1.15 9.60
C ALA A 278 -42.91 0.06 9.69
#